data_AF-A0ABD4JTQ5-F1
#
_entry.id   AF-A0ABD4JTQ5-F1
#
_cell.length_a   1.000
_cell.length_b   1.000
_cell.length_c   1.000
_cell.angle_alpha   90.00
_cell.angle_beta   90.00
_cell.angle_gamma   90.00
#
_symmetry.space_group_name_H-M   'P 1'
#
loop_
_entity.id
_entity.type
_entity.pdbx_description
1 polymer ?
#
loop_
_entity_poly.entity_id
_entity_poly.type
_entity_poly.pdbx_seq_one_letter_code
_entity_poly.pdbx_strand_id
1 'polypeptide(L)'
;MRAGKMKRRVTFQKSESHRDPTGQVIYEWADLATVWAEIRAISGRERMSSGALYSEATVRIWTRYRDDITTANRILYRSPNVRGQVYGIVAVIPDVDHTRLELLCKGGIFNE
;
A
#
# COMPACT_ATOMS: atom_id res chain seq x y z
N MET A 1 -20.69 18.27 -10.12
CA MET A 1 -19.86 17.87 -8.97
C MET A 1 -19.09 16.61 -9.35
N ARG A 2 -17.77 16.66 -9.54
CA ARG A 2 -16.97 15.45 -9.83
C ARG A 2 -16.75 14.70 -8.52
N ALA A 3 -17.34 13.52 -8.37
CA ALA A 3 -17.08 12.66 -7.21
C ALA A 3 -15.57 12.42 -7.08
N GLY A 4 -15.05 12.49 -5.84
CA GLY A 4 -13.62 12.30 -5.57
C GLY A 4 -13.10 10.96 -6.10
N LYS A 5 -11.84 10.94 -6.57
CA LYS A 5 -11.22 9.74 -7.13
C LYS A 5 -10.89 8.67 -6.07
N MET A 6 -10.74 9.08 -4.81
CA MET A 6 -10.45 8.21 -3.66
C MET A 6 -11.71 7.50 -3.15
N LYS A 7 -12.16 6.46 -3.86
CA LYS A 7 -13.42 5.74 -3.59
C LYS A 7 -13.23 4.41 -2.86
N ARG A 8 -12.00 4.01 -2.54
CA ARG A 8 -11.68 2.72 -1.93
C ARG A 8 -11.06 2.93 -0.55
N ARG A 9 -11.32 2.02 0.39
CA ARG A 9 -10.68 2.01 1.70
C ARG A 9 -9.48 1.08 1.67
N VAL A 10 -8.34 1.54 2.17
CA VAL A 10 -7.13 0.73 2.35
C VAL A 10 -6.63 0.88 3.77
N THR A 11 -6.08 -0.19 4.33
CA THR A 11 -5.48 -0.22 5.67
C THR A 11 -3.98 -0.36 5.53
N PHE A 12 -3.23 0.60 6.04
CA PHE A 12 -1.78 0.46 6.20
C PHE A 12 -1.51 -0.41 7.42
N GLN A 13 -0.58 -1.34 7.29
CA GLN A 13 -0.09 -2.16 8.38
C GLN A 13 1.41 -1.94 8.56
N LYS A 14 1.86 -1.88 9.80
CA LYS A 14 3.28 -1.86 10.17
C LYS A 14 3.67 -3.22 10.73
N SER A 15 4.92 -3.63 10.48
CA SER A 15 5.47 -4.80 11.14
C SER A 15 5.85 -4.41 12.56
N GLU A 16 5.30 -5.12 13.53
CA GLU A 16 5.66 -5.01 14.94
C GLU A 16 6.25 -6.34 15.39
N SER A 17 7.22 -6.26 16.29
CA SER A 17 7.81 -7.44 16.91
C SER A 17 7.57 -7.41 18.40
N HIS A 18 7.07 -8.52 18.94
CA HIS A 18 6.98 -8.71 20.39
C HIS A 18 7.74 -9.98 20.79
N ARG A 19 8.13 -10.07 22.06
CA ARG A 19 8.74 -11.28 22.61
C ARG A 19 7.68 -12.06 23.37
N ASP A 20 7.56 -13.34 23.02
CA ASP A 20 6.76 -14.30 23.78
C ASP A 20 7.44 -14.60 25.13
N PRO A 21 6.72 -15.13 26.15
CA PRO A 21 7.33 -15.54 27.42
C PRO A 21 8.49 -16.53 27.29
N THR A 22 8.56 -17.28 26.18
CA THR A 22 9.69 -18.17 25.84
C THR A 22 10.93 -17.45 25.30
N GLY A 23 10.85 -16.13 25.08
CA GLY A 23 11.93 -15.31 24.53
C GLY A 23 12.00 -15.25 22.99
N GLN A 24 11.12 -15.96 22.30
CA GLN A 24 11.02 -15.92 20.83
C GLN A 24 10.50 -14.55 20.36
N VAL A 25 11.15 -13.98 19.34
CA VAL A 25 10.67 -12.76 18.66
C VAL A 25 9.62 -13.17 17.62
N ILE A 26 8.40 -12.71 17.80
CA ILE A 26 7.27 -12.92 16.89
C ILE A 26 7.06 -11.62 16.11
N TYR A 27 6.94 -11.73 14.78
CA TYR A 27 6.62 -10.61 13.90
C TYR A 27 5.15 -10.66 13.51
N GLU A 28 4.43 -9.60 13.83
CA GLU A 28 3.03 -9.44 13.47
C GLU A 28 2.82 -8.15 12.69
N TRP A 29 1.69 -8.08 12.00
CA TRP A 29 1.31 -6.89 11.25
C TRP A 29 0.16 -6.20 11.95
N ALA A 30 0.45 -5.05 12.55
CA ALA A 30 -0.52 -4.23 13.24
C ALA A 30 -1.11 -3.17 12.30
N ASP A 31 -2.42 -2.91 12.42
CA ASP A 31 -3.10 -1.86 11.67
C ASP A 31 -2.62 -0.47 12.13
N LEU A 32 -2.07 0.30 11.19
CA LEU A 32 -1.62 1.67 11.42
C LEU A 32 -2.76 2.67 11.18
N ALA A 33 -3.36 2.63 10.00
CA ALA A 33 -4.43 3.56 9.63
C ALA A 33 -5.27 3.02 8.48
N THR A 34 -6.58 3.27 8.51
CA THR A 34 -7.47 2.99 7.38
C THR A 34 -7.93 4.30 6.71
N VAL A 35 -7.61 4.46 5.43
CA VAL A 35 -7.82 5.71 4.68
C VAL A 35 -8.57 5.49 3.38
N TRP A 36 -9.10 6.59 2.82
CA TRP A 36 -9.58 6.59 1.45
C TRP A 36 -8.40 6.67 0.47
N ALA A 37 -8.51 5.92 -0.62
CA ALA A 37 -7.51 5.83 -1.66
C ALA A 37 -8.11 5.61 -3.04
N GLU A 38 -7.37 6.03 -4.05
CA GLU A 38 -7.56 5.64 -5.44
C GLU A 38 -6.60 4.49 -5.75
N ILE A 39 -7.08 3.42 -6.36
CA ILE A 39 -6.27 2.24 -6.70
C ILE A 39 -6.36 2.03 -8.21
N ARG A 40 -5.22 1.93 -8.88
CA ARG A 40 -5.14 1.59 -10.32
C ARG A 40 -4.05 0.57 -10.57
N ALA A 41 -4.34 -0.42 -11.41
CA ALA A 41 -3.30 -1.31 -11.91
C ALA A 41 -2.35 -0.54 -12.84
N ILE A 42 -1.06 -0.82 -12.74
CA ILE A 42 -0.05 -0.31 -13.68
C ILE A 42 -0.07 -1.23 -14.88
N SER A 43 -0.25 -0.66 -16.07
CA SER A 43 -0.28 -1.45 -17.30
C SER A 43 1.11 -1.99 -17.66
N GLY A 44 1.17 -3.13 -18.35
CA GLY A 44 2.46 -3.69 -18.80
C GLY A 44 3.26 -2.73 -19.70
N ARG A 45 2.56 -1.93 -20.52
CA ARG A 45 3.19 -0.90 -21.35
C ARG A 45 3.84 0.21 -20.51
N GLU A 46 3.11 0.70 -19.51
CA GLU A 46 3.60 1.71 -18.58
C GLU A 46 4.80 1.20 -17.77
N ARG A 47 4.78 -0.07 -17.41
CA ARG A 47 5.89 -0.75 -16.74
C ARG A 47 7.17 -0.77 -17.60
N MET A 48 7.04 -1.11 -18.88
CA MET A 48 8.17 -1.17 -19.83
C MET A 48 8.74 0.20 -20.19
N SER A 49 7.90 1.24 -20.23
CA SER A 49 8.33 2.60 -20.57
C SER A 49 8.86 3.40 -19.38
N SER A 50 8.84 2.84 -18.17
CA SER A 50 9.18 3.54 -16.93
C SER A 50 10.43 2.94 -16.26
N GLY A 51 11.04 3.67 -15.33
CA GLY A 51 12.25 3.23 -14.63
C GLY A 51 12.05 2.00 -13.74
N ALA A 52 13.16 1.51 -13.15
CA ALA A 52 13.21 0.25 -12.37
C ALA A 52 12.11 0.12 -11.30
N LEU A 53 11.81 1.19 -10.54
CA LEU A 53 10.76 1.19 -9.51
C LEU A 53 9.37 0.84 -10.06
N TYR A 54 9.02 1.40 -11.22
CA TYR A 54 7.75 1.11 -11.88
C TYR A 54 7.75 -0.28 -12.52
N SER A 55 8.92 -0.79 -12.91
CA SER A 55 9.10 -2.16 -13.41
C SER A 55 8.68 -3.22 -12.39
N GLU A 56 8.97 -3.00 -11.10
CA GLU A 56 8.56 -3.92 -10.03
C GLU A 56 7.11 -3.75 -9.60
N ALA A 57 6.52 -2.57 -9.79
CA ALA A 57 5.20 -2.24 -9.28
C ALA A 57 4.06 -2.81 -10.16
N THR A 58 3.04 -3.35 -9.51
CA THR A 58 1.82 -3.89 -10.13
C THR A 58 0.62 -2.96 -9.98
N VAL A 59 0.57 -2.20 -8.90
CA VAL A 59 -0.54 -1.33 -8.56
C VAL A 59 -0.01 0.01 -8.08
N ARG A 60 -0.66 1.09 -8.53
CA ARG A 60 -0.45 2.45 -8.05
C ARG A 60 -1.62 2.86 -7.17
N ILE A 61 -1.31 3.33 -5.97
CA ILE A 61 -2.30 3.76 -4.99
C ILE A 61 -2.06 5.22 -4.65
N TRP A 62 -3.10 6.05 -4.71
CA TRP A 62 -3.03 7.43 -4.24
C TRP A 62 -3.85 7.61 -2.97
N THR A 63 -3.26 8.30 -2.01
CA THR A 63 -3.95 8.73 -0.79
C THR A 63 -3.56 10.17 -0.41
N ARG A 64 -4.18 10.72 0.62
CA ARG A 64 -3.78 12.01 1.20
C ARG A 64 -2.41 11.88 1.84
N TYR A 65 -1.69 13.01 1.92
CA TYR A 65 -0.36 13.03 2.52
C TYR A 65 -0.35 12.50 3.96
N ARG A 66 0.73 11.80 4.29
CA ARG A 66 0.98 11.13 5.57
C ARG A 66 2.48 10.84 5.69
N ASP A 67 3.12 11.31 6.75
CA ASP A 67 4.54 11.05 7.02
C ASP A 67 4.80 9.71 7.71
N ASP A 68 3.76 9.06 8.24
CA ASP A 68 3.80 7.78 8.94
C ASP A 68 3.85 6.56 8.01
N ILE A 69 3.83 6.76 6.68
CA ILE A 69 3.85 5.69 5.67
C ILE A 69 5.23 5.57 5.06
N THR A 70 5.79 4.36 5.14
CA THR A 70 7.11 3.99 4.62
C THR A 70 7.05 2.73 3.75
N THR A 71 8.15 2.38 3.09
CA THR A 71 8.26 1.13 2.32
C THR A 71 8.28 -0.13 3.19
N ALA A 72 8.50 0.00 4.51
CA ALA A 72 8.39 -1.11 5.46
C ALA A 72 6.93 -1.48 5.77
N ASN A 73 5.98 -0.61 5.45
CA ASN A 73 4.57 -0.88 5.61
C ASN A 73 4.03 -1.76 4.47
N ARG A 74 2.94 -2.46 4.76
CA ARG A 74 2.13 -3.13 3.74
C ARG A 74 0.72 -2.56 3.71
N ILE A 75 0.05 -2.74 2.59
CA ILE A 75 -1.31 -2.25 2.36
C ILE A 75 -2.24 -3.44 2.30
N LEU A 76 -3.26 -3.42 3.14
CA LEU A 76 -4.37 -4.35 3.14
C LEU A 76 -5.58 -3.68 2.48
N TYR A 77 -6.03 -4.25 1.36
CA TYR A 77 -7.24 -3.84 0.65
C TYR A 77 -8.33 -4.89 0.85
N ARG A 78 -9.38 -4.52 1.59
CA ARG A 78 -10.59 -5.34 1.76
C ARG A 78 -11.73 -4.71 0.98
N SER A 79 -12.37 -5.50 0.12
CA SER A 79 -13.58 -5.12 -0.62
C SER A 79 -14.66 -6.15 -0.34
N PRO A 80 -15.95 -5.78 -0.21
CA PRO A 80 -17.02 -6.73 0.09
C PRO A 80 -17.10 -7.92 -0.88
N ASN A 81 -16.67 -7.71 -2.13
CA ASN A 81 -16.82 -8.66 -3.23
C ASN A 81 -15.48 -9.29 -3.68
N VAL A 82 -14.38 -9.05 -2.97
CA VAL A 82 -13.05 -9.55 -3.37
C VAL A 82 -12.31 -10.06 -2.12
N ARG A 83 -11.64 -11.21 -2.24
CA ARG A 83 -10.69 -11.69 -1.20
C ARG A 83 -9.73 -10.54 -0.84
N GLY A 84 -9.40 -10.42 0.44
CA GLY A 84 -8.47 -9.40 0.92
C GLY A 84 -7.16 -9.46 0.15
N GLN A 85 -6.73 -8.34 -0.43
CA GLN A 85 -5.47 -8.25 -1.16
C GLN A 85 -4.44 -7.54 -0.30
N VAL A 86 -3.23 -8.10 -0.22
CA VAL A 86 -2.10 -7.47 0.45
C VAL A 86 -1.10 -7.04 -0.60
N TYR A 87 -0.64 -5.79 -0.48
CA TYR A 87 0.36 -5.20 -1.35
C TYR A 87 1.56 -4.73 -0.53
N GLY A 88 2.77 -5.07 -0.98
CA GLY A 88 3.99 -4.48 -0.44
C GLY A 88 4.26 -3.14 -1.09
N ILE A 89 4.74 -2.16 -0.31
CA ILE A 89 5.07 -0.83 -0.81
C ILE A 89 6.51 -0.84 -1.34
N VAL A 90 6.67 -0.52 -2.63
CA VAL A 90 7.97 -0.41 -3.30
C VAL A 90 8.51 1.01 -3.21
N ALA A 91 7.63 2.01 -3.35
CA ALA A 91 8.01 3.41 -3.24
C ALA A 91 6.89 4.25 -2.62
N VAL A 92 7.29 5.24 -1.83
CA VAL A 92 6.44 6.30 -1.30
C VAL A 92 6.88 7.61 -1.92
N ILE A 93 6.00 8.22 -2.72
CA ILE A 93 6.32 9.40 -3.51
C ILE A 93 5.35 10.52 -3.10
N PRO A 94 5.79 11.50 -2.29
CA PRO A 94 4.97 12.66 -2.01
C PRO A 94 4.88 13.57 -3.23
N ASP A 95 3.72 14.21 -3.38
CA ASP A 95 3.57 15.34 -4.29
C ASP A 95 4.35 16.56 -3.77
N VAL A 96 4.70 17.49 -4.66
CA VAL A 96 5.50 18.69 -4.36
C VAL A 96 4.91 19.47 -3.18
N ASP A 97 3.59 19.60 -3.13
CA ASP A 97 2.89 20.36 -2.09
C ASP A 97 2.56 19.52 -0.83
N HIS A 98 3.01 18.27 -0.76
CA HIS A 98 2.71 17.34 0.35
C HIS A 98 1.20 17.24 0.63
N THR A 99 0.40 17.22 -0.42
CA THR A 99 -1.07 17.07 -0.32
C THR A 99 -1.53 15.63 -0.52
N ARG A 100 -0.73 14.84 -1.25
CA ARG A 100 -1.01 13.44 -1.61
C ARG A 100 0.25 12.61 -1.62
N LEU A 101 0.07 11.30 -1.45
CA LEU A 101 1.10 10.29 -1.71
C LEU A 101 0.71 9.46 -2.91
N GLU A 102 1.67 9.23 -3.80
CA GLU A 102 1.67 8.13 -4.74
C GLU A 102 2.47 6.96 -4.15
N LEU A 103 1.82 5.81 -4.07
CA LEU A 103 2.39 4.58 -3.57
C LEU A 103 2.50 3.59 -4.72
N LEU A 104 3.73 3.22 -5.05
CA LEU A 104 3.99 2.13 -5.98
C LEU A 104 4.03 0.84 -5.19
N CYS A 105 3.19 -0.10 -5.54
CA CYS A 105 2.99 -1.32 -4.77
C CYS A 105 3.17 -2.55 -5.66
N LYS A 106 3.68 -3.63 -5.09
CA LYS A 106 3.79 -4.94 -5.74
C LYS A 106 2.99 -6.00 -5.01
N GLY A 107 2.55 -7.02 -5.75
CA GLY A 107 1.76 -8.14 -5.22
C GLY A 107 0.26 -7.98 -5.45
N GLY A 108 -0.54 -8.63 -4.58
CA GLY A 108 -2.00 -8.68 -4.67
C GLY A 108 -2.64 -10.06 -4.46
N ILE A 109 -1.91 -11.06 -3.96
CA ILE A 109 -2.46 -12.39 -3.66
C ILE A 109 -2.13 -12.73 -2.21
N PHE A 110 -3.16 -13.12 -1.46
CA PHE A 110 -3.06 -13.58 -0.08
C PHE A 110 -2.54 -15.03 -0.11
N ASN A 111 -1.33 -15.27 0.37
CA ASN A 111 -0.97 -16.60 0.84
C ASN A 111 -1.19 -16.59 2.36
N GLU A 112 -2.13 -17.43 2.78
CA GLU A 112 -2.35 -17.82 4.18
C GLU A 112 -1.09 -18.50 4.73
#